data_AF-A0A368GH18-F1
#
_entry.id   AF-A0A368GH18-F1
#
_cell.length_a   1.000
_cell.length_b   1.000
_cell.length_c   1.000
_cell.angle_alpha   90.00
_cell.angle_beta   90.00
_cell.angle_gamma   90.00
#
_symmetry.space_group_name_H-M   'P 1'
#
loop_
_entity.id
_entity.type
_entity.pdbx_description
1 polymer ?
#
loop_
_entity_poly.entity_id
_entity_poly.type
_entity_poly.pdbx_seq_one_letter_code
_entity_poly.pdbx_strand_id
1 'polypeptide(L)'
;MFVLFRHTAQCLCADSCGSACILIYWLLVRVITDSEIDDGTLRGIKNVARTMKLLWYDASVMLFTLKLHVFLDHAVLEDMERAGTPYHWTSAGFEALHRRTQLRITQCTTNCEELAVG
;
A
#
# COMPACT_ATOMS: atom_id res chain seq x y z
N MET A 1 -4.60 -0.14 -1.45
CA MET A 1 -4.57 0.33 -0.04
C MET A 1 -3.16 0.84 0.24
N PHE A 2 -2.93 2.15 0.27
CA PHE A 2 -1.60 2.73 0.47
C PHE A 2 -1.30 2.97 1.95
N VAL A 3 -0.01 2.96 2.30
CA VAL A 3 0.48 3.03 3.68
C VAL A 3 0.19 4.42 4.23
N LEU A 4 -0.86 4.54 5.05
CA LEU A 4 -1.15 5.76 5.77
C LEU A 4 -0.23 5.86 7.00
N PHE A 5 0.82 6.67 6.90
CA PHE A 5 1.70 7.04 8.02
C PHE A 5 0.99 8.04 8.96
N ARG A 6 -0.18 7.72 9.52
CA ARG A 6 -0.99 8.74 10.22
C ARG A 6 -0.36 9.27 11.51
N HIS A 7 0.38 8.43 12.26
CA HIS A 7 1.03 8.85 13.50
C HIS A 7 2.52 9.18 13.33
N THR A 8 3.21 8.49 12.43
CA THR A 8 4.63 8.70 12.15
C THR A 8 4.92 9.87 11.21
N ALA A 9 3.93 10.32 10.41
CA ALA A 9 4.14 11.48 9.52
C ALA A 9 4.42 12.80 10.28
N GLN A 10 3.90 12.96 11.50
CA GLN A 10 4.17 14.18 12.28
C GLN A 10 5.65 14.33 12.66
N CYS A 11 6.33 13.21 12.95
CA CYS A 11 7.78 13.21 13.18
C CYS A 11 8.58 13.31 11.87
N LEU A 12 8.10 12.71 10.77
CA LEU A 12 8.77 12.81 9.46
C LEU A 12 8.72 14.23 8.87
N CYS A 13 7.63 14.97 9.08
CA CYS A 13 7.49 16.32 8.53
C CYS A 13 8.31 17.37 9.30
N ALA A 14 8.87 17.03 10.46
CA ALA A 14 9.78 17.92 11.20
C ALA A 14 11.18 17.96 10.59
N ASP A 15 11.56 16.91 9.86
CA ASP A 15 12.83 16.81 9.17
C ASP A 15 12.65 16.97 7.64
N SER A 16 13.57 17.71 7.02
CA SER A 16 13.52 18.03 5.59
C SER A 16 13.64 16.76 4.73
N CYS A 17 14.47 15.80 5.15
CA CYS A 17 14.69 14.54 4.45
C CYS A 17 13.47 13.63 4.58
N GLY A 18 12.87 13.53 5.76
CA GLY A 18 11.62 12.81 5.96
C GLY A 18 10.47 13.33 5.08
N SER A 19 10.32 14.66 4.99
CA SER A 19 9.32 15.29 4.13
C SER A 19 9.52 14.96 2.65
N ALA A 20 10.77 14.99 2.17
CA ALA A 20 11.12 14.60 0.80
C ALA A 20 10.80 13.13 0.52
N CYS A 21 11.13 12.23 1.45
CA CYS A 21 10.82 10.80 1.36
C CYS A 21 9.31 10.52 1.22
N ILE A 22 8.48 11.22 2.00
CA ILE A 22 7.01 11.13 1.89
C ILE A 22 6.52 11.65 0.55
N LEU A 23 7.04 12.79 0.09
CA LEU A 23 6.66 13.36 -1.20
C LEU A 23 6.99 12.42 -2.36
N ILE A 24 8.20 11.86 -2.37
CA ILE A 24 8.65 10.91 -3.40
C ILE A 24 7.78 9.65 -3.36
N TYR A 25 7.44 9.13 -2.17
CA TYR A 25 6.52 8.01 -2.04
C TYR A 25 5.16 8.31 -2.68
N TRP A 26 4.57 9.48 -2.41
CA TRP A 26 3.29 9.86 -2.99
C TRP A 26 3.34 10.05 -4.50
N LEU A 27 4.42 10.64 -5.03
CA LEU A 27 4.64 10.76 -6.46
C LEU A 27 4.75 9.39 -7.11
N LEU A 28 5.51 8.47 -6.52
CA LEU A 28 5.67 7.10 -7.01
C LEU A 28 4.32 6.38 -7.07
N VAL A 29 3.52 6.48 -6.00
CA VAL A 29 2.17 5.93 -5.97
C VAL A 29 1.32 6.50 -7.09
N ARG A 30 1.33 7.82 -7.30
CA ARG A 30 0.54 8.49 -8.33
C ARG A 30 0.93 8.06 -9.74
N VAL A 31 2.22 7.99 -10.04
CA VAL A 31 2.71 7.51 -11.33
C VAL A 31 2.21 6.08 -11.57
N ILE A 32 2.35 5.20 -10.58
CA ILE A 32 1.89 3.81 -10.68
C ILE A 32 0.37 3.69 -10.87
N THR A 33 -0.42 4.64 -10.32
CA THR A 33 -1.88 4.67 -10.50
C THR A 33 -2.31 5.11 -11.89
N ASP A 34 -1.65 6.13 -12.43
CA ASP A 34 -2.22 6.95 -13.51
C ASP A 34 -1.67 6.58 -14.90
N SER A 35 -0.55 5.86 -14.96
CA SER A 35 0.15 5.61 -16.22
C SER A 35 -0.05 4.20 -16.78
N GLU A 36 -0.26 4.13 -18.10
CA GLU A 36 0.11 2.96 -18.89
C GLU A 36 1.64 2.83 -18.79
N ILE A 37 2.09 1.86 -17.99
CA ILE A 37 3.50 1.72 -17.68
C ILE A 37 4.21 1.10 -18.88
N ASP A 38 4.95 1.92 -19.64
CA ASP A 38 5.93 1.42 -20.61
C ASP A 38 7.21 0.93 -19.91
N ASP A 39 8.07 0.23 -20.66
CA ASP A 39 9.34 -0.31 -20.14
C ASP A 39 10.33 0.76 -19.67
N GLY A 40 10.29 1.96 -20.24
CA GLY A 40 11.11 3.11 -19.82
C GLY A 40 10.62 3.71 -18.50
N THR A 41 9.31 3.84 -18.34
CA THR A 41 8.61 4.31 -17.15
C THR A 41 8.81 3.32 -16.01
N LEU A 42 8.68 2.02 -16.27
CA LEU A 42 8.98 0.97 -15.29
C LEU A 42 10.43 1.05 -14.80
N ARG A 43 11.38 1.25 -15.70
CA ARG A 43 12.80 1.41 -15.35
C ARG A 43 13.03 2.65 -14.49
N GLY A 44 12.38 3.76 -14.82
CA GLY A 44 12.39 4.98 -14.02
C GLY A 44 11.86 4.76 -12.61
N ILE A 45 10.70 4.11 -12.50
CA ILE A 45 10.07 3.73 -11.23
C ILE A 45 11.01 2.85 -10.39
N LYS A 46 11.64 1.82 -10.99
CA LYS A 46 12.60 0.95 -10.29
C LYS A 46 13.83 1.72 -9.80
N ASN A 47 14.34 2.66 -10.58
CA ASN A 47 15.46 3.51 -10.16
C ASN A 47 15.07 4.43 -8.99
N VAL A 48 13.89 5.06 -9.06
CA VAL A 48 13.36 5.88 -7.96
C VAL A 48 13.21 5.03 -6.70
N ALA A 49 12.65 3.82 -6.79
CA ALA A 49 12.50 2.92 -5.64
C ALA A 49 13.84 2.57 -4.97
N ARG A 50 14.89 2.28 -5.75
CA ARG A 50 16.24 2.03 -5.21
C ARG A 50 16.81 3.25 -4.49
N THR A 51 16.71 4.43 -5.10
CA THR A 51 17.18 5.67 -4.48
C THR A 51 16.40 6.01 -3.23
N MET A 52 15.08 5.77 -3.24
CA MET A 52 14.22 5.97 -2.07
C MET A 52 14.70 5.11 -0.90
N LYS A 53 15.07 3.83 -1.12
CA LYS A 53 15.58 2.98 -0.04
C LYS A 53 16.82 3.56 0.64
N LEU A 54 17.75 4.13 -0.12
CA LEU A 54 18.93 4.78 0.43
C LEU A 54 18.53 6.00 1.27
N LEU A 55 17.66 6.86 0.73
CA LEU A 55 17.16 8.03 1.43
C LEU A 55 16.39 7.68 2.72
N TRP A 56 15.62 6.59 2.72
CA TRP A 56 14.90 6.12 3.90
C TRP A 56 15.84 5.56 4.97
N TYR A 57 16.91 4.89 4.55
CA TYR A 57 17.94 4.41 5.45
C TYR A 57 18.67 5.57 6.14
N ASP A 58 19.02 6.60 5.36
CA ASP A 58 19.71 7.81 5.86
C ASP A 58 18.79 8.69 6.73
N ALA A 59 17.51 8.82 6.37
CA ALA A 59 16.56 9.64 7.12
C ALA A 59 16.17 9.01 8.46
N SER A 60 15.76 7.72 8.46
CA SER A 60 15.52 6.97 9.68
C SER A 60 15.15 5.51 9.40
N VAL A 61 16.01 4.58 9.84
CA VAL A 61 15.74 3.14 9.81
C VAL A 61 14.45 2.77 10.57
N MET A 62 14.09 3.51 11.62
CA MET A 62 12.86 3.27 12.39
C MET A 62 11.58 3.57 11.62
N LEU A 63 11.67 4.36 10.54
CA LEU A 63 10.53 4.74 9.72
C LEU A 63 10.36 3.84 8.49
N PHE A 64 11.33 2.94 8.25
CA PHE A 64 11.25 1.90 7.23
C PHE A 64 10.35 0.75 7.69
N THR A 65 9.04 0.95 7.52
CA THR A 65 8.04 -0.06 7.90
C THR A 65 8.10 -1.29 6.99
N LEU A 66 7.66 -2.45 7.49
CA LEU A 66 7.50 -3.67 6.69
C LEU A 66 6.65 -3.43 5.44
N LYS A 67 5.60 -2.60 5.52
CA LYS A 67 4.77 -2.27 4.36
C LYS A 67 5.53 -1.49 3.29
N LEU A 68 6.41 -0.57 3.70
CA LEU A 68 7.27 0.18 2.77
C LEU A 68 8.31 -0.75 2.12
N HIS A 69 8.92 -1.63 2.90
CA HIS A 69 9.84 -2.66 2.41
C HIS A 69 9.19 -3.53 1.34
N VAL A 70 8.05 -4.14 1.65
CA VAL A 70 7.31 -5.00 0.71
C VAL A 70 6.89 -4.24 -0.54
N PHE A 71 6.49 -2.98 -0.40
CA PHE A 71 6.13 -2.16 -1.57
C PHE A 71 7.33 -1.85 -2.47
N LEU A 72 8.48 -1.47 -1.92
CA LEU A 72 9.63 -1.12 -2.74
C LEU A 72 10.31 -2.38 -3.32
N ASP A 73 10.62 -3.35 -2.46
CA ASP A 73 11.44 -4.49 -2.85
C ASP A 73 10.65 -5.55 -3.61
N HIS A 74 9.52 -5.99 -3.08
CA HIS A 74 8.76 -7.05 -3.74
C HIS A 74 7.85 -6.48 -4.82
N ALA A 75 7.01 -5.50 -4.49
CA ALA A 75 6.05 -5.00 -5.46
C ALA A 75 6.71 -4.28 -6.64
N VAL A 76 7.54 -3.26 -6.37
CA VAL A 76 8.09 -2.41 -7.43
C VAL A 76 9.29 -3.04 -8.15
N LEU A 77 10.25 -3.61 -7.42
CA LEU A 77 11.48 -4.13 -8.06
C LEU A 77 11.29 -5.51 -8.69
N GLU A 78 10.52 -6.41 -8.06
CA GLU A 78 10.38 -7.80 -8.47
C GLU A 78 9.09 -8.05 -9.27
N ASP A 79 7.94 -7.69 -8.72
CA ASP A 79 6.64 -8.18 -9.20
C ASP A 79 6.04 -7.37 -10.34
N MET A 80 6.26 -6.05 -10.37
CA MET A 80 5.64 -5.15 -11.36
C MET A 80 5.92 -5.53 -12.83
N GLU A 81 7.05 -6.16 -13.10
CA GLU A 81 7.45 -6.61 -14.45
C GLU A 81 6.68 -7.85 -14.91
N ARG A 82 6.18 -8.66 -13.98
CA ARG A 82 5.52 -9.95 -14.28
C ARG A 82 4.02 -9.95 -13.99
N ALA A 83 3.61 -9.27 -12.92
CA ALA A 83 2.26 -9.30 -12.38
C ALA A 83 1.49 -7.98 -12.61
N GLY A 84 2.11 -7.01 -13.28
CA GLY A 84 1.54 -5.69 -13.49
C GLY A 84 1.56 -4.82 -12.22
N THR A 85 0.88 -3.68 -12.27
CA THR A 85 0.96 -2.69 -11.20
C THR A 85 0.31 -3.16 -9.89
N PRO A 86 0.71 -2.58 -8.74
CA PRO A 86 0.09 -2.92 -7.48
C PRO A 86 -1.41 -2.65 -7.33
N TYR A 87 -2.03 -2.02 -8.33
CA TYR A 87 -3.46 -1.88 -8.42
C TYR A 87 -4.16 -3.10 -9.01
N HIS A 88 -3.49 -3.89 -9.85
CA HIS A 88 -4.10 -5.05 -10.49
C HIS A 88 -4.35 -6.19 -9.50
N TRP A 89 -3.45 -6.39 -8.54
CA TRP A 89 -3.53 -7.43 -7.52
C TRP A 89 -4.16 -6.97 -6.20
N THR A 90 -4.82 -5.81 -6.17
CA THR A 90 -5.42 -5.29 -4.93
C THR A 90 -6.66 -6.09 -4.52
N SER A 91 -6.78 -6.41 -3.23
CA SER A 91 -8.01 -6.99 -2.66
C SER A 91 -9.20 -6.02 -2.67
N ALA A 92 -9.02 -4.74 -3.00
CA ALA A 92 -10.05 -3.72 -2.85
C ALA A 92 -11.34 -4.03 -3.63
N GLY A 93 -11.22 -4.59 -4.83
CA GLY A 93 -12.37 -5.04 -5.63
C GLY A 93 -13.14 -6.18 -4.96
N PHE A 94 -12.41 -7.19 -4.48
CA PHE A 94 -12.97 -8.30 -3.72
C PHE A 94 -13.64 -7.83 -2.43
N GLU A 95 -13.00 -6.97 -1.64
CA GLU A 95 -13.55 -6.43 -0.40
C GLU A 95 -14.80 -5.57 -0.65
N ALA A 96 -14.81 -4.76 -1.72
CA ALA A 96 -15.98 -3.98 -2.10
C ALA A 96 -17.17 -4.88 -2.47
N LEU A 97 -16.91 -5.95 -3.22
CA LEU A 97 -17.92 -6.94 -3.60
C LEU A 97 -18.41 -7.71 -2.37
N HIS A 98 -17.50 -8.21 -1.54
CA HIS A 98 -17.81 -8.92 -0.30
C HIS A 98 -18.67 -8.08 0.65
N ARG A 99 -18.32 -6.80 0.86
CA ARG A 99 -19.15 -5.85 1.65
C ARG A 99 -20.55 -5.70 1.07
N ARG A 100 -20.69 -5.56 -0.26
CA ARG A 100 -22.00 -5.47 -0.92
C ARG A 100 -22.82 -6.76 -0.77
N THR A 101 -22.18 -7.92 -0.83
CA THR A 101 -22.84 -9.22 -0.67
C THR A 101 -23.24 -9.47 0.78
N GLN A 102 -22.39 -9.14 1.76
CA GLN A 102 -22.72 -9.24 3.19
C GLN A 102 -23.89 -8.35 3.60
N LEU A 103 -24.03 -7.16 3.01
CA LEU A 103 -25.18 -6.28 3.27
C LEU A 103 -26.50 -6.79 2.64
N ARG A 104 -26.41 -7.66 1.63
CA ARG A 104 -27.58 -8.27 0.96
C ARG A 104 -28.03 -9.58 1.59
N ILE A 105 -27.11 -10.28 2.26
CA ILE A 105 -27.48 -11.34 3.17
C ILE A 105 -28.03 -10.64 4.40
N THR A 106 -29.35 -10.60 4.55
CA THR A 106 -29.98 -10.21 5.81
C THR A 106 -29.26 -11.02 6.87
N GLN A 107 -28.48 -10.37 7.73
CA GLN A 107 -27.91 -11.02 8.91
C GLN A 107 -29.09 -11.34 9.81
N CYS A 108 -29.78 -12.44 9.51
CA CYS A 108 -30.68 -13.08 10.43
C CYS A 108 -29.79 -13.62 11.53
N THR A 109 -29.48 -12.76 12.50
CA THR A 109 -29.05 -13.19 13.82
C THR A 109 -30.26 -13.85 14.45
N THR A 110 -30.61 -15.06 14.00
CA THR A 110 -31.37 -15.97 14.84
C THR A 110 -30.44 -16.25 16.01
N ASN A 111 -30.74 -15.60 17.12
CA ASN A 111 -30.07 -15.82 18.39
C ASN A 111 -30.10 -17.34 18.65
N CYS A 112 -28.97 -18.03 18.52
CA CYS A 112 -28.87 -19.45 18.87
C CYS A 112 -28.83 -19.67 20.40
N GLU A 113 -29.25 -18.68 21.20
CA GLU A 113 -29.32 -18.78 22.65
C GLU A 113 -30.57 -19.53 23.16
N GLU A 114 -31.55 -19.84 22.30
CA GLU A 114 -32.83 -20.43 22.76
C GLU A 114 -32.85 -21.98 22.85
N LEU A 115 -31.73 -22.68 22.63
CA LEU A 115 -31.68 -24.16 22.70
C LEU A 115 -30.75 -24.72 23.80
N ALA A 116 -30.34 -23.90 24.77
CA ALA A 116 -29.47 -24.33 25.88
C ALA A 116 -30.12 -24.26 27.27
N VAL A 117 -31.45 -24.41 27.37
CA VAL A 117 -32.12 -24.72 28.65
C VAL A 117 -33.18 -25.79 28.41
N GLY A 118 -32.86 -27.01 28.83
CA GLY A 118 -33.74 -28.18 28.90
C GLY A 118 -33.09 -29.24 29.76
#